data_AF-A0A7J7DGG8-F1
#
_entry.id   AF-A0A7J7DGG8-F1
#
_cell.length_a   1.000
_cell.length_b   1.000
_cell.length_c   1.000
_cell.angle_alpha   90.00
_cell.angle_beta   90.00
_cell.angle_gamma   90.00
#
_symmetry.space_group_name_H-M   'P 1'
#
loop_
_entity.id
_entity.type
_entity.pdbx_description
1 polymer ?
#
loop_
_entity_poly.entity_id
_entity_poly.type
_entity_poly.pdbx_seq_one_letter_code
_entity_poly.pdbx_strand_id
1 'polypeptide(L)'
;MEAINETTVAVLPSQSKPIRCIVKLGGAAITCKNELENINEDSLELVASHLRQAMNIGSCSEKVVSLDWSKRPGISEVSCNVDDFKDQFTEDPRSFVVVHGAGSFGHFQASKSGVHKGGLNQPLVKAGFVATRISVTTLNLEIVRALAREGIPSIGMSPFPCGWSTRHRNIASADLSAVAKAVDCGFVPVLHGDAVLDELQGCTILSGDVIIRHLAASMKPEFVVFLTDVFGVYDRPPAEPNAVLLKEIAVCEDGSWSVVQPALENMNKQVEITVAAHDTTGGMVTKISEAAMIAKLGIDVYIVKAATSHALRALSGEVRGTIPDDWLGTVIRFARFSFVVDALNPELHFQCLIMSS
;
A
#
# COMPACT_ATOMS: atom_id res chain seq x y z
N MET A 1 -13.38 -23.42 -28.39
CA MET A 1 -13.25 -23.59 -26.92
C MET A 1 -11.78 -23.80 -26.63
N GLU A 2 -11.03 -22.71 -26.49
CA GLU A 2 -9.64 -22.77 -26.05
C GLU A 2 -9.63 -22.46 -24.56
N ALA A 3 -9.02 -23.38 -23.80
CA ALA A 3 -8.87 -23.31 -22.37
C ALA A 3 -7.98 -22.11 -21.99
N ILE A 4 -8.46 -21.34 -21.02
CA ILE A 4 -7.74 -20.21 -20.44
C ILE A 4 -6.62 -20.83 -19.58
N ASN A 5 -5.39 -20.61 -20.00
CA ASN A 5 -4.19 -21.13 -19.35
C ASN A 5 -3.98 -20.44 -17.99
N GLU A 6 -3.73 -21.25 -16.97
CA GLU A 6 -3.41 -20.82 -15.61
C GLU A 6 -2.20 -19.87 -15.60
N THR A 7 -2.35 -18.75 -14.91
CA THR A 7 -1.27 -17.79 -14.65
C THR A 7 -0.18 -18.50 -13.85
N THR A 8 0.94 -18.82 -14.49
CA THR A 8 2.13 -19.35 -13.82
C THR A 8 2.64 -18.30 -12.82
N VAL A 9 2.30 -18.47 -11.55
CA VAL A 9 2.97 -17.77 -10.45
C VAL A 9 4.38 -18.34 -10.38
N ALA A 10 5.38 -17.54 -10.78
CA ALA A 10 6.77 -17.93 -10.61
C ALA A 10 7.01 -18.26 -9.13
N VAL A 11 7.45 -19.49 -8.86
CA VAL A 11 7.81 -19.92 -7.50
C VAL A 11 9.04 -19.10 -7.10
N LEU A 12 8.82 -18.13 -6.21
CA LEU A 12 9.90 -17.32 -5.65
C LEU A 12 10.91 -18.25 -4.94
N PRO A 13 12.21 -17.94 -4.99
CA PRO A 13 13.18 -18.58 -4.11
C PRO A 13 12.65 -18.51 -2.67
N SER A 14 12.85 -19.56 -1.88
CA SER A 14 12.38 -19.60 -0.49
C SER A 14 12.90 -18.39 0.28
N GLN A 15 12.03 -17.42 0.53
CA GLN A 15 12.37 -16.22 1.28
C GLN A 15 12.74 -16.62 2.70
N SER A 16 13.92 -16.18 3.16
CA SER A 16 14.48 -16.64 4.44
C SER A 16 13.89 -15.89 5.63
N LYS A 17 13.48 -14.63 5.41
CA LYS A 17 12.90 -13.74 6.45
C LYS A 17 11.42 -13.45 6.18
N PRO A 18 10.51 -13.72 7.13
CA PRO A 18 9.10 -13.36 7.00
C PRO A 18 8.97 -11.83 6.92
N ILE A 19 8.04 -11.31 6.10
CA ILE A 19 7.76 -9.87 6.04
C ILE A 19 6.80 -9.49 7.16
N ARG A 20 7.15 -8.50 7.97
CA ARG A 20 6.22 -8.00 8.98
C ARG A 20 5.09 -7.20 8.35
N CYS A 21 5.44 -6.18 7.57
CA CYS A 21 4.46 -5.24 7.04
C CYS A 21 4.82 -4.81 5.62
N ILE A 22 3.80 -4.75 4.75
CA ILE A 22 3.91 -3.97 3.51
C ILE A 22 3.08 -2.71 3.70
N VAL A 23 3.72 -1.55 3.53
CA VAL A 23 3.09 -0.25 3.70
C VAL A 23 2.92 0.45 2.36
N LYS A 24 1.73 0.97 2.11
CA LYS A 24 1.47 1.90 1.02
C LYS A 24 1.40 3.33 1.52
N LEU A 25 2.29 4.19 1.01
CA LEU A 25 2.19 5.64 1.14
C LEU A 25 1.29 6.18 0.02
N GLY A 26 0.06 6.56 0.35
CA GLY A 26 -0.84 7.19 -0.61
C GLY A 26 -0.23 8.49 -1.13
N GLY A 27 -0.20 8.70 -2.45
CA GLY A 27 0.41 9.91 -3.02
C GLY A 27 -0.21 11.20 -2.46
N ALA A 28 -1.52 11.16 -2.19
CA ALA A 28 -2.27 12.20 -1.49
C ALA A 28 -1.73 12.58 -0.10
N ALA A 29 -1.12 11.63 0.59
CA ALA A 29 -0.68 11.76 1.96
C ALA A 29 0.73 12.35 2.08
N ILE A 30 1.53 12.21 1.02
CA ILE A 30 2.95 12.64 0.99
C ILE A 30 3.22 13.73 -0.08
N THR A 31 2.21 14.12 -0.86
CA THR A 31 2.31 15.19 -1.87
C THR A 31 1.13 16.15 -1.77
N CYS A 32 1.33 17.38 -2.23
CA CYS A 32 0.28 18.38 -2.31
C CYS A 32 -0.51 18.20 -3.61
N LYS A 33 -1.73 17.63 -3.52
CA LYS A 33 -2.57 17.28 -4.70
C LYS A 33 -2.79 18.42 -5.70
N ASN A 34 -2.82 19.66 -5.23
CA ASN A 34 -3.18 20.83 -6.03
C ASN A 34 -1.95 21.51 -6.65
N GLU A 35 -0.75 21.04 -6.34
CA GLU A 35 0.50 21.67 -6.74
C GLU A 35 1.37 20.63 -7.45
N LEU A 36 1.70 20.92 -8.71
CA LEU A 36 2.48 20.02 -9.55
C LEU A 36 3.84 19.73 -8.91
N GLU A 37 4.16 18.44 -8.75
CA GLU A 37 5.46 17.99 -8.24
C GLU A 37 5.86 18.60 -6.89
N ASN A 38 4.88 18.87 -6.02
CA ASN A 38 5.14 19.37 -4.67
C ASN A 38 4.95 18.28 -3.59
N ILE A 39 5.95 18.13 -2.73
CA ILE A 39 5.98 17.17 -1.62
C ILE A 39 5.41 17.84 -0.38
N ASN A 40 4.68 17.07 0.44
CA ASN A 40 4.34 17.49 1.79
C ASN A 40 5.47 17.04 2.73
N GLU A 41 6.46 17.92 2.94
CA GLU A 41 7.69 17.60 3.69
C GLU A 41 7.38 17.17 5.13
N ASP A 42 6.57 17.95 5.86
CA ASP A 42 6.15 17.64 7.24
C ASP A 42 5.54 16.24 7.37
N SER A 43 4.65 15.89 6.45
CA SER A 43 4.00 14.57 6.43
C SER A 43 5.01 13.46 6.11
N LEU A 44 5.92 13.68 5.15
CA LEU A 44 6.92 12.71 4.75
C LEU A 44 7.93 12.45 5.88
N GLU A 45 8.40 13.49 6.58
CA GLU A 45 9.29 13.38 7.73
C GLU A 45 8.65 12.61 8.89
N LEU A 46 7.40 12.95 9.24
CA LEU A 46 6.65 12.22 10.28
C LEU A 46 6.40 10.75 9.89
N VAL A 47 6.08 10.47 8.62
CA VAL A 47 5.92 9.10 8.13
C VAL A 47 7.23 8.32 8.21
N ALA A 48 8.36 8.93 7.84
CA ALA A 48 9.67 8.29 7.92
C ALA A 48 10.05 7.98 9.38
N SER A 49 9.82 8.92 10.30
CA SER A 49 10.02 8.72 11.74
C SER A 49 9.11 7.60 12.30
N HIS A 50 7.83 7.55 11.91
CA HIS A 50 6.93 6.47 12.33
C HIS A 50 7.37 5.10 11.80
N LEU A 51 7.87 5.01 10.56
CA LEU A 51 8.40 3.77 10.01
C LEU A 51 9.62 3.29 10.78
N ARG A 52 10.57 4.19 11.08
CA ARG A 52 11.75 3.90 11.90
C ARG A 52 11.34 3.34 13.27
N GLN A 53 10.41 4.01 13.95
CA GLN A 53 9.89 3.59 15.26
C GLN A 53 9.22 2.21 15.20
N ALA A 54 8.42 1.94 14.16
CA ALA A 54 7.74 0.66 13.99
C ALA A 54 8.68 -0.51 13.63
N MET A 55 9.80 -0.23 12.95
CA MET A 55 10.85 -1.20 12.62
C MET A 55 11.68 -1.60 13.84
N ASN A 56 11.92 -0.65 14.77
CA ASN A 56 12.85 -0.78 15.91
C ASN A 56 12.17 -0.92 17.28
N ILE A 57 11.02 -1.60 17.37
CA ILE A 57 10.32 -1.79 18.66
C ILE A 57 11.22 -2.54 19.65
N GLY A 58 11.80 -1.81 20.61
CA GLY A 58 12.67 -2.35 21.66
C GLY A 58 13.97 -1.56 21.89
N SER A 59 14.43 -0.78 20.90
CA SER A 59 15.66 0.02 21.03
C SER A 59 15.33 1.49 21.33
N CYS A 60 15.57 1.92 22.57
CA CYS A 60 15.41 3.30 23.03
C CYS A 60 16.58 4.23 22.60
N SER A 61 17.40 3.84 21.62
CA SER A 61 18.47 4.72 21.15
C SER A 61 17.89 5.93 20.41
N GLU A 62 17.92 7.10 21.05
CA GLU A 62 17.44 8.36 20.50
C GLU A 62 18.32 8.89 19.34
N LYS A 63 19.56 8.38 19.20
CA LYS A 63 20.50 8.87 18.19
C LYS A 63 20.22 8.24 16.83
N VAL A 64 19.49 8.97 15.99
CA VAL A 64 19.27 8.61 14.58
C VAL A 64 20.57 8.81 13.80
N VAL A 65 21.09 7.74 13.21
CA VAL A 65 22.23 7.81 12.30
C VAL A 65 21.71 7.80 10.87
N SER A 66 21.81 8.92 10.16
CA SER A 66 21.42 9.02 8.75
C SER A 66 22.28 8.12 7.86
N LEU A 67 21.62 7.43 6.93
CA LEU A 67 22.23 6.64 5.86
C LEU A 67 22.29 7.40 4.52
N ASP A 68 21.67 8.59 4.41
CA ASP A 68 21.80 9.43 3.20
C ASP A 68 23.08 10.26 3.27
N TRP A 69 24.18 9.73 2.74
CA TRP A 69 25.46 10.43 2.62
C TRP A 69 25.64 11.11 1.25
N SER A 70 24.58 11.12 0.43
CA SER A 70 24.64 11.72 -0.89
C SER A 70 24.56 13.24 -0.78
N LYS A 71 25.63 13.94 -1.17
CA LYS A 71 25.70 15.40 -1.10
C LYS A 71 24.64 16.04 -2.01
N ARG A 72 23.84 16.96 -1.47
CA ARG A 72 23.07 17.92 -2.27
C ARG A 72 23.51 19.34 -1.93
N PRO A 73 23.63 20.24 -2.93
CA PRO A 73 23.89 21.65 -2.66
C PRO A 73 22.80 22.21 -1.74
N GLY A 74 23.20 22.91 -0.66
CA GLY A 74 22.27 23.65 0.21
C GLY A 74 21.75 22.93 1.46
N ILE A 75 22.13 21.67 1.71
CA ILE A 75 21.80 20.94 2.95
C ILE A 75 23.06 20.84 3.81
N SER A 76 23.01 21.30 5.07
CA SER A 76 24.13 21.25 6.02
C SER A 76 24.70 19.84 6.14
N GLU A 77 26.04 19.75 6.24
CA GLU A 77 26.77 18.49 6.37
C GLU A 77 26.20 17.67 7.54
N VAL A 78 25.57 16.53 7.22
CA VAL A 78 25.30 15.50 8.23
C VAL A 78 26.65 14.84 8.54
N SER A 79 27.28 15.26 9.62
CA SER A 79 28.55 14.71 10.09
C SER A 79 28.33 13.36 10.77
N CYS A 80 28.18 12.29 9.98
CA CYS A 80 28.22 10.93 10.50
C CYS A 80 29.66 10.40 10.45
N ASN A 81 30.22 10.04 11.60
CA ASN A 81 31.54 9.41 11.69
C ASN A 81 31.38 7.91 11.39
N VAL A 82 32.24 7.33 10.55
CA VAL A 82 32.14 5.90 10.14
C VAL A 82 32.24 4.95 11.35
N ASP A 83 32.86 5.42 12.43
CA ASP A 83 32.96 4.70 13.70
C ASP A 83 31.63 4.57 14.47
N ASP A 84 30.62 5.40 14.20
CA ASP A 84 29.30 5.34 14.85
C ASP A 84 28.51 4.06 14.50
N PHE A 85 28.95 3.32 13.48
CA PHE A 85 28.29 2.11 12.96
C PHE A 85 28.76 0.80 13.60
N LYS A 86 29.78 0.83 14.48
CA LYS A 86 30.46 -0.39 14.95
C LYS A 86 29.65 -1.27 15.91
N ASP A 87 28.59 -0.77 16.56
CA ASP A 87 27.88 -1.50 17.63
C ASP A 87 26.34 -1.41 17.62
N GLN A 88 25.68 -0.98 16.53
CA GLN A 88 24.23 -0.69 16.54
C GLN A 88 23.32 -1.70 15.81
N PHE A 89 23.87 -2.72 15.14
CA PHE A 89 23.07 -3.73 14.43
C PHE A 89 23.10 -5.08 15.17
N THR A 90 22.64 -5.10 16.42
CA THR A 90 22.57 -6.32 17.24
C THR A 90 21.22 -7.03 17.19
N GLU A 91 20.16 -6.35 16.74
CA GLU A 91 18.85 -6.96 16.49
C GLU A 91 18.51 -6.94 14.99
N ASP A 92 17.92 -8.02 14.49
CA ASP A 92 17.43 -8.10 13.11
C ASP A 92 16.17 -7.22 13.01
N PRO A 93 16.24 -6.04 12.36
CA PRO A 93 15.10 -5.14 12.28
C PRO A 93 13.94 -5.83 11.56
N ARG A 94 12.73 -5.48 11.95
CA ARG A 94 11.53 -6.03 11.31
C ARG A 94 11.53 -5.64 9.84
N SER A 95 11.31 -6.63 8.99
CA SER A 95 11.29 -6.50 7.53
C SER A 95 10.02 -5.78 7.05
N PHE A 96 10.23 -4.70 6.31
CA PHE A 96 9.17 -3.91 5.69
C PHE A 96 9.42 -3.79 4.18
N VAL A 97 8.34 -3.63 3.43
CA VAL A 97 8.38 -3.19 2.03
C VAL A 97 7.49 -1.96 1.91
N VAL A 98 7.99 -0.92 1.25
CA VAL A 98 7.27 0.35 1.05
C VAL A 98 6.83 0.44 -0.41
N VAL A 99 5.58 0.83 -0.63
CA VAL A 99 5.05 1.20 -1.94
C VAL A 99 4.51 2.62 -1.84
N HIS A 100 4.76 3.50 -2.79
CA HIS A 100 4.09 4.81 -2.81
C HIS A 100 3.24 5.05 -4.05
N GLY A 101 2.18 5.85 -3.90
CA GLY A 101 1.43 6.39 -5.03
C GLY A 101 2.20 7.52 -5.73
N ALA A 102 1.77 7.87 -6.94
CA ALA A 102 2.42 8.93 -7.71
C ALA A 102 2.09 10.35 -7.22
N GLY A 103 0.90 10.55 -6.62
CA GLY A 103 0.50 11.88 -6.12
C GLY A 103 0.54 12.95 -7.22
N SER A 104 1.02 14.15 -6.86
CA SER A 104 1.24 15.24 -7.81
C SER A 104 2.37 15.01 -8.81
N PHE A 105 3.15 13.92 -8.68
CA PHE A 105 4.26 13.53 -9.55
C PHE A 105 3.89 12.49 -10.63
N GLY A 106 2.60 12.30 -10.90
CA GLY A 106 2.21 11.44 -12.02
C GLY A 106 0.83 11.69 -12.56
N HIS A 107 -0.14 12.05 -11.71
CA HIS A 107 -1.52 12.26 -12.16
C HIS A 107 -1.64 13.38 -13.19
N PHE A 108 -0.92 14.49 -13.02
CA PHE A 108 -0.95 15.62 -13.95
C PHE A 108 -0.46 15.23 -15.35
N GLN A 109 0.72 14.62 -15.41
CA GLN A 109 1.39 14.22 -16.65
C GLN A 109 0.60 13.12 -17.35
N ALA A 110 0.17 12.08 -16.63
CA ALA A 110 -0.51 10.91 -17.18
C ALA A 110 -1.94 11.21 -17.66
N SER A 111 -2.67 12.09 -16.95
CA SER A 111 -4.01 12.52 -17.33
C SER A 111 -3.98 13.41 -18.57
N LYS A 112 -3.11 14.42 -18.59
CA LYS A 112 -2.97 15.37 -19.71
C LYS A 112 -2.58 14.72 -21.04
N SER A 113 -1.78 13.66 -20.97
CA SER A 113 -1.24 12.98 -22.15
C SER A 113 -2.01 11.71 -22.56
N GLY A 114 -2.91 11.21 -21.71
CA GLY A 114 -3.68 10.00 -21.98
C GLY A 114 -2.91 8.69 -21.80
N VAL A 115 -1.79 8.65 -21.07
CA VAL A 115 -0.96 7.44 -20.86
C VAL A 115 -1.77 6.25 -20.34
N HIS A 116 -2.73 6.49 -19.44
CA HIS A 116 -3.63 5.46 -18.91
C HIS A 116 -4.55 4.81 -19.96
N LYS A 117 -4.75 5.48 -21.12
CA LYS A 117 -5.56 4.98 -22.24
C LYS A 117 -4.73 4.18 -23.25
N GLY A 118 -3.41 4.17 -23.12
CA GLY A 118 -2.50 3.52 -24.07
C GLY A 118 -2.27 4.34 -25.35
N GLY A 119 -1.69 3.70 -26.36
CA GLY A 119 -1.36 4.32 -27.64
C GLY A 119 0.05 4.89 -27.72
N LEU A 120 1.08 4.14 -27.31
CA LEU A 120 2.49 4.56 -27.37
C LEU A 120 3.00 4.95 -28.78
N ASN A 121 2.27 4.58 -29.83
CA ASN A 121 2.53 5.04 -31.19
C ASN A 121 2.24 6.54 -31.39
N GLN A 122 1.39 7.14 -30.55
CA GLN A 122 1.07 8.56 -30.59
C GLN A 122 2.18 9.38 -29.91
N PRO A 123 2.74 10.42 -30.57
CA PRO A 123 3.80 11.23 -29.98
C PRO A 123 3.44 11.87 -28.64
N LEU A 124 2.18 12.32 -28.47
CA LEU A 124 1.71 12.91 -27.22
C LEU A 124 1.72 11.91 -26.06
N VAL A 125 1.22 10.69 -26.27
CA VAL A 125 1.21 9.62 -25.27
C VAL A 125 2.64 9.21 -24.92
N LYS A 126 3.52 9.10 -25.92
CA LYS A 126 4.94 8.77 -25.72
C LYS A 126 5.65 9.84 -24.89
N ALA A 127 5.45 11.13 -25.20
CA ALA A 127 6.00 12.23 -24.41
C ALA A 127 5.43 12.25 -22.99
N GLY A 128 4.13 11.96 -22.85
CA GLY A 128 3.47 11.77 -21.56
C GLY A 128 4.07 10.66 -20.72
N PHE A 129 4.31 9.50 -21.34
CA PHE A 129 4.93 8.35 -20.68
C PHE A 129 6.31 8.72 -20.12
N VAL A 130 7.14 9.40 -20.92
CA VAL A 130 8.45 9.91 -20.48
C VAL A 130 8.30 10.89 -19.32
N ALA A 131 7.42 11.89 -19.43
CA ALA A 131 7.21 12.90 -18.39
C ALA A 131 6.70 12.29 -17.08
N THR A 132 5.73 11.38 -17.14
CA THR A 132 5.21 10.65 -15.97
C THR A 132 6.32 9.85 -15.29
N ARG A 133 7.15 9.14 -16.06
CA ARG A 133 8.27 8.35 -15.54
C ARG A 133 9.31 9.22 -14.83
N ILE A 134 9.75 10.29 -15.47
CA ILE A 134 10.69 11.25 -14.87
C ILE A 134 10.14 11.73 -13.53
N SER A 135 8.90 12.22 -13.53
CA SER A 135 8.27 12.79 -12.34
C SER A 135 8.13 11.78 -11.19
N VAL A 136 7.59 10.58 -11.44
CA VAL A 136 7.34 9.62 -10.37
C VAL A 136 8.64 9.00 -9.81
N THR A 137 9.68 8.87 -10.65
CA THR A 137 11.00 8.42 -10.20
C THR A 137 11.73 9.49 -9.39
N THR A 138 11.51 10.78 -9.67
CA THR A 138 11.95 11.88 -8.80
C THR A 138 11.30 11.78 -7.43
N LEU A 139 9.97 11.58 -7.34
CA LEU A 139 9.29 11.38 -6.07
C LEU A 139 9.84 10.16 -5.30
N ASN A 140 10.11 9.06 -6.01
CA ASN A 140 10.70 7.87 -5.38
C ASN A 140 12.05 8.17 -4.74
N LEU A 141 12.91 8.94 -5.43
CA LEU A 141 14.20 9.36 -4.89
C LEU A 141 14.03 10.20 -3.62
N GLU A 142 13.11 11.18 -3.61
CA GLU A 142 12.88 12.00 -2.41
C GLU A 142 12.39 11.18 -1.21
N ILE A 143 11.49 10.22 -1.43
CA ILE A 143 11.01 9.32 -0.37
C ILE A 143 12.15 8.43 0.14
N VAL A 144 12.92 7.81 -0.78
CA VAL A 144 14.07 6.97 -0.41
C VAL A 144 15.05 7.76 0.46
N ARG A 145 15.34 9.01 0.10
CA ARG A 145 16.21 9.90 0.89
C ARG A 145 15.63 10.23 2.25
N ALA A 146 14.33 10.56 2.34
CA ALA A 146 13.68 10.84 3.62
C ALA A 146 13.77 9.65 4.58
N LEU A 147 13.53 8.44 4.08
CA LEU A 147 13.70 7.21 4.87
C LEU A 147 15.16 6.98 5.27
N ALA A 148 16.11 7.18 4.36
CA ALA A 148 17.54 7.01 4.63
C ALA A 148 18.05 8.01 5.68
N ARG A 149 17.55 9.25 5.68
CA ARG A 149 17.86 10.25 6.72
C ARG A 149 17.38 9.83 8.11
N GLU A 150 16.30 9.07 8.16
CA GLU A 150 15.77 8.45 9.38
C GLU A 150 16.48 7.14 9.77
N GLY A 151 17.60 6.82 9.13
CA GLY A 151 18.39 5.62 9.43
C GLY A 151 17.81 4.33 8.86
N ILE A 152 16.80 4.41 8.00
CA ILE A 152 16.20 3.24 7.35
C ILE A 152 17.04 2.87 6.12
N PRO A 153 17.50 1.62 5.95
CA PRO A 153 18.29 1.19 4.80
C PRO A 153 17.40 1.04 3.54
N SER A 154 16.84 2.14 3.08
CA SER A 154 15.88 2.22 1.97
C SER A 154 16.58 2.16 0.61
N ILE A 155 16.01 1.39 -0.33
CA ILE A 155 16.45 1.37 -1.73
C ILE A 155 15.26 1.50 -2.69
N GLY A 156 15.39 2.38 -3.69
CA GLY A 156 14.36 2.57 -4.71
C GLY A 156 14.33 1.42 -5.72
N MET A 157 13.15 0.84 -5.97
CA MET A 157 12.96 -0.26 -6.92
C MET A 157 11.79 0.05 -7.85
N SER A 158 12.09 0.60 -9.02
CA SER A 158 11.07 1.02 -9.98
C SER A 158 10.50 -0.19 -10.75
N PRO A 159 9.17 -0.39 -10.81
CA PRO A 159 8.57 -1.52 -11.53
C PRO A 159 8.98 -1.63 -13.01
N PHE A 160 9.01 -0.51 -13.74
CA PHE A 160 9.32 -0.52 -15.18
C PHE A 160 10.70 -1.12 -15.54
N PRO A 161 11.85 -0.66 -14.99
CA PRO A 161 13.15 -1.27 -15.30
C PRO A 161 13.30 -2.66 -14.71
N CYS A 162 12.52 -3.03 -13.68
CA CYS A 162 12.46 -4.38 -13.14
C CYS A 162 11.62 -5.34 -14.01
N GLY A 163 11.19 -4.93 -15.21
CA GLY A 163 10.53 -5.80 -16.17
C GLY A 163 9.05 -6.06 -15.89
N TRP A 164 8.41 -5.24 -15.04
CA TRP A 164 6.99 -5.36 -14.80
C TRP A 164 6.20 -4.90 -16.03
N SER A 165 5.28 -5.72 -16.48
CA SER A 165 4.43 -5.46 -17.65
C SER A 165 2.98 -5.75 -17.35
N THR A 166 2.11 -5.22 -18.20
CA THR A 166 0.67 -5.43 -18.11
C THR A 166 0.10 -5.95 -19.42
N ARG A 167 -1.08 -6.55 -19.35
CA ARG A 167 -1.88 -6.94 -20.51
C ARG A 167 -3.31 -6.55 -20.24
N HIS A 168 -3.85 -5.61 -21.01
CA HIS A 168 -5.17 -5.03 -20.75
C HIS A 168 -5.29 -4.49 -19.32
N ARG A 169 -4.27 -3.74 -18.87
CA ARG A 169 -4.18 -3.10 -17.54
C ARG A 169 -4.06 -4.04 -16.34
N ASN A 170 -3.99 -5.35 -16.55
CA ASN A 170 -3.70 -6.32 -15.51
C ASN A 170 -2.22 -6.69 -15.54
N ILE A 171 -1.61 -7.00 -14.39
CA ILE A 171 -0.22 -7.48 -14.35
C ILE A 171 -0.10 -8.73 -15.22
N ALA A 172 0.80 -8.69 -16.20
CA ALA A 172 1.13 -9.82 -17.06
C ALA A 172 2.43 -10.49 -16.61
N SER A 173 3.43 -9.68 -16.24
CA SER A 173 4.69 -10.13 -15.68
C SER A 173 5.13 -9.20 -14.55
N ALA A 174 5.63 -9.78 -13.46
CA ALA A 174 6.21 -9.06 -12.34
C ALA A 174 7.18 -10.00 -11.61
N ASP A 175 8.49 -9.79 -11.77
CA ASP A 175 9.49 -10.53 -11.02
C ASP A 175 9.76 -9.84 -9.66
N LEU A 176 9.55 -10.60 -8.59
CA LEU A 176 9.77 -10.16 -7.21
C LEU A 176 11.10 -10.67 -6.63
N SER A 177 11.90 -11.41 -7.41
CA SER A 177 13.17 -11.99 -6.96
C SER A 177 14.13 -10.93 -6.43
N ALA A 178 14.21 -9.78 -7.10
CA ALA A 178 15.06 -8.66 -6.69
C ALA A 178 14.56 -8.03 -5.38
N VAL A 179 13.23 -7.93 -5.20
CA VAL A 179 12.61 -7.40 -3.97
C VAL A 179 12.88 -8.34 -2.80
N ALA A 180 12.65 -9.65 -2.99
CA ALA A 180 12.92 -10.66 -1.98
C ALA A 180 14.40 -10.66 -1.56
N LYS A 181 15.32 -10.63 -2.53
CA LYS A 181 16.76 -10.56 -2.27
C LYS A 181 17.17 -9.30 -1.50
N ALA A 182 16.57 -8.15 -1.82
CA ALA A 182 16.81 -6.91 -1.08
C ALA A 182 16.37 -7.03 0.39
N VAL A 183 15.19 -7.60 0.64
CA VAL A 183 14.71 -7.88 2.01
C VAL A 183 15.64 -8.85 2.74
N ASP A 184 16.06 -9.94 2.10
CA ASP A 184 16.98 -10.92 2.69
C ASP A 184 18.35 -10.28 3.03
N CYS A 185 18.79 -9.28 2.26
CA CYS A 185 19.99 -8.48 2.54
C CYS A 185 19.79 -7.38 3.61
N GLY A 186 18.61 -7.26 4.21
CA GLY A 186 18.33 -6.27 5.26
C GLY A 186 17.99 -4.87 4.74
N PHE A 187 17.74 -4.71 3.44
CA PHE A 187 17.22 -3.45 2.89
C PHE A 187 15.70 -3.36 3.05
N VAL A 188 15.19 -2.12 2.99
CA VAL A 188 13.77 -1.80 2.86
C VAL A 188 13.49 -1.38 1.41
N PRO A 189 12.93 -2.26 0.56
CA PRO A 189 12.58 -1.91 -0.81
C PRO A 189 11.49 -0.84 -0.86
N VAL A 190 11.66 0.16 -1.72
CA VAL A 190 10.70 1.25 -1.95
C VAL A 190 10.25 1.23 -3.41
N LEU A 191 9.11 0.62 -3.66
CA LEU A 191 8.45 0.57 -4.97
C LEU A 191 7.46 1.74 -5.12
N HIS A 192 6.95 1.94 -6.34
CA HIS A 192 6.03 3.02 -6.63
C HIS A 192 5.04 2.69 -7.74
N GLY A 193 3.86 3.32 -7.70
CA GLY A 193 2.97 3.33 -8.87
C GLY A 193 3.69 3.94 -10.07
N ASP A 194 3.47 3.39 -11.26
CA ASP A 194 4.38 3.61 -12.38
C ASP A 194 3.66 3.60 -13.73
N ALA A 195 4.28 4.21 -14.75
CA ALA A 195 3.87 4.02 -16.13
C ALA A 195 4.63 2.80 -16.68
N VAL A 196 3.89 1.79 -17.15
CA VAL A 196 4.47 0.52 -17.59
C VAL A 196 4.05 0.18 -19.02
N LEU A 197 4.80 -0.73 -19.67
CA LEU A 197 4.41 -1.27 -20.95
C LEU A 197 3.19 -2.18 -20.78
N ASP A 198 2.28 -2.10 -21.75
CA ASP A 198 1.12 -2.98 -21.85
C ASP A 198 1.13 -3.69 -23.21
N GLU A 199 0.97 -5.01 -23.19
CA GLU A 199 1.04 -5.86 -24.39
C GLU A 199 -0.06 -5.56 -25.43
N LEU A 200 -1.23 -5.06 -25.01
CA LEU A 200 -2.38 -4.83 -25.90
C LEU A 200 -2.64 -3.35 -26.18
N GLN A 201 -2.45 -2.47 -25.19
CA GLN A 201 -2.65 -1.02 -25.36
C GLN A 201 -1.33 -0.23 -25.48
N GLY A 202 -0.18 -0.89 -25.47
CA GLY A 202 1.15 -0.29 -25.58
C GLY A 202 1.70 0.21 -24.24
N CYS A 203 0.93 1.00 -23.50
CA CYS A 203 1.27 1.41 -22.13
C CYS A 203 0.03 1.58 -21.26
N THR A 204 0.24 1.58 -19.96
CA THR A 204 -0.78 1.94 -18.97
C THR A 204 -0.15 2.49 -17.69
N ILE A 205 -0.99 2.87 -16.73
CA ILE A 205 -0.58 3.17 -15.36
C ILE A 205 -0.79 1.91 -14.50
N LEU A 206 0.28 1.44 -13.90
CA LEU A 206 0.26 0.43 -12.85
C LEU A 206 0.14 1.13 -11.49
N SER A 207 -1.02 1.02 -10.85
CA SER A 207 -1.25 1.73 -9.59
C SER A 207 -0.46 1.08 -8.44
N GLY A 208 -0.09 1.89 -7.44
CA GLY A 208 0.51 1.38 -6.22
C GLY A 208 -0.41 0.44 -5.43
N ASP A 209 -1.74 0.51 -5.62
CA ASP A 209 -2.70 -0.39 -4.94
C ASP A 209 -2.61 -1.81 -5.54
N VAL A 210 -2.46 -1.90 -6.86
CA VAL A 210 -2.26 -3.16 -7.57
C VAL A 210 -0.89 -3.77 -7.22
N ILE A 211 0.15 -2.95 -7.11
CA ILE A 211 1.50 -3.39 -6.71
C ILE A 211 1.48 -4.00 -5.31
N ILE A 212 0.89 -3.32 -4.33
CA ILE A 212 0.86 -3.83 -2.95
C ILE A 212 0.03 -5.12 -2.83
N ARG A 213 -1.08 -5.25 -3.58
CA ARG A 213 -1.82 -6.53 -3.65
C ARG A 213 -0.94 -7.65 -4.20
N HIS A 214 -0.21 -7.41 -5.28
CA HIS A 214 0.64 -8.42 -5.90
C HIS A 214 1.80 -8.84 -4.98
N LEU A 215 2.42 -7.88 -4.28
CA LEU A 215 3.44 -8.15 -3.26
C LEU A 215 2.86 -8.95 -2.09
N ALA A 216 1.69 -8.57 -1.56
CA ALA A 216 1.05 -9.26 -0.44
C ALA A 216 0.69 -10.71 -0.77
N ALA A 217 0.20 -10.96 -2.00
CA ALA A 217 -0.10 -12.31 -2.47
C ALA A 217 1.12 -13.23 -2.51
N SER A 218 2.28 -12.66 -2.84
CA SER A 218 3.51 -13.43 -3.05
C SER A 218 4.35 -13.57 -1.77
N MET A 219 4.48 -12.48 -1.01
CA MET A 219 5.38 -12.39 0.14
C MET A 219 4.68 -12.60 1.50
N LYS A 220 3.34 -12.64 1.51
CA LYS A 220 2.50 -12.97 2.68
C LYS A 220 2.92 -12.24 3.99
N PRO A 221 2.89 -10.90 4.02
CA PRO A 221 3.23 -10.16 5.23
C PRO A 221 2.27 -10.46 6.38
N GLU A 222 2.69 -10.19 7.62
CA GLU A 222 1.80 -10.33 8.79
C GLU A 222 0.57 -9.41 8.71
N PHE A 223 0.71 -8.22 8.12
CA PHE A 223 -0.36 -7.28 7.83
C PHE A 223 0.04 -6.25 6.76
N VAL A 224 -0.94 -5.50 6.25
CA VAL A 224 -0.74 -4.42 5.27
C VAL A 224 -1.30 -3.09 5.79
N VAL A 225 -0.60 -1.99 5.54
CA VAL A 225 -1.04 -0.64 5.96
C VAL A 225 -1.11 0.29 4.75
N PHE A 226 -2.28 0.88 4.49
CA PHE A 226 -2.48 1.98 3.56
C PHE A 226 -2.52 3.30 4.34
N LEU A 227 -1.47 4.08 4.21
CA LEU A 227 -1.41 5.46 4.71
C LEU A 227 -2.06 6.39 3.69
N THR A 228 -3.11 7.10 4.08
CA THR A 228 -3.88 8.01 3.21
C THR A 228 -4.01 9.40 3.84
N ASP A 229 -4.63 10.36 3.15
CA ASP A 229 -4.87 11.73 3.61
C ASP A 229 -6.10 11.90 4.52
N VAL A 230 -6.83 10.81 4.77
CA VAL A 230 -8.07 10.75 5.58
C VAL A 230 -7.96 9.66 6.64
N PHE A 231 -8.76 9.71 7.71
CA PHE A 231 -8.64 8.74 8.82
C PHE A 231 -8.92 7.30 8.42
N GLY A 232 -9.74 7.04 7.40
CA GLY A 232 -10.01 5.70 6.90
C GLY A 232 -11.04 5.76 5.77
N VAL A 233 -11.82 4.71 5.64
CA VAL A 233 -12.98 4.65 4.75
C VAL A 233 -14.18 5.28 5.44
N TYR A 234 -14.85 6.18 4.73
CA TYR A 234 -16.10 6.79 5.19
C TYR A 234 -17.26 6.29 4.32
N ASP A 235 -18.48 6.34 4.87
CA ASP A 235 -19.72 6.02 4.14
C ASP A 235 -20.01 6.99 2.97
N ARG A 236 -19.45 8.20 3.05
CA ARG A 236 -19.51 9.29 2.07
C ARG A 236 -18.22 10.13 2.17
N PRO A 237 -17.99 11.11 1.28
CA PRO A 237 -16.80 11.95 1.35
C PRO A 237 -16.63 12.58 2.76
N PRO A 238 -15.43 12.50 3.36
CA PRO A 238 -15.22 12.97 4.74
C PRO A 238 -15.34 14.49 4.93
N ALA A 239 -15.42 15.25 3.83
CA ALA A 239 -15.72 16.68 3.86
C ALA A 239 -17.23 16.98 4.01
N GLU A 240 -18.09 15.99 3.78
CA GLU A 240 -19.53 16.15 3.92
C GLU A 240 -19.96 16.08 5.40
N PRO A 241 -20.97 16.87 5.82
CA PRO A 241 -21.51 16.78 7.16
C PRO A 241 -22.01 15.37 7.49
N ASN A 242 -21.78 14.93 8.72
CA ASN A 242 -22.19 13.62 9.24
C ASN A 242 -21.54 12.41 8.52
N ALA A 243 -20.43 12.58 7.80
CA ALA A 243 -19.67 11.46 7.28
C ALA A 243 -19.20 10.55 8.42
N VAL A 244 -19.48 9.26 8.29
CA VAL A 244 -19.21 8.26 9.32
C VAL A 244 -18.02 7.42 8.92
N LEU A 245 -17.02 7.36 9.81
CA LEU A 245 -15.86 6.48 9.64
C LEU A 245 -16.30 5.02 9.83
N LEU A 246 -16.04 4.19 8.82
CA LEU A 246 -16.27 2.76 8.86
C LEU A 246 -15.06 2.12 9.56
N LYS A 247 -15.20 1.73 10.82
CA LYS A 247 -14.11 1.19 11.64
C LYS A 247 -13.70 -0.22 11.21
N GLU A 248 -14.65 -1.03 10.78
CA GLU A 248 -14.41 -2.43 10.42
C GLU A 248 -15.22 -2.83 9.18
N ILE A 249 -14.53 -3.44 8.22
CA ILE A 249 -15.08 -4.05 7.02
C ILE A 249 -14.65 -5.52 6.99
N ALA A 250 -15.63 -6.42 6.87
CA ALA A 250 -15.39 -7.85 6.69
C ALA A 250 -15.44 -8.21 5.21
N VAL A 251 -14.58 -9.14 4.80
CA VAL A 251 -14.50 -9.63 3.42
C VAL A 251 -14.85 -11.11 3.37
N CYS A 252 -15.84 -11.45 2.55
CA CYS A 252 -16.34 -12.80 2.33
C CYS A 252 -15.43 -13.58 1.36
N GLU A 253 -15.63 -14.91 1.34
CA GLU A 253 -14.86 -15.80 0.47
C GLU A 253 -15.09 -15.54 -1.03
N ASP A 254 -16.28 -15.07 -1.41
CA ASP A 254 -16.58 -14.65 -2.79
C ASP A 254 -15.91 -13.32 -3.18
N GLY A 255 -15.26 -12.63 -2.24
CA GLY A 255 -14.64 -11.32 -2.43
C GLY A 255 -15.58 -10.13 -2.22
N SER A 256 -16.86 -10.39 -1.92
CA SER A 256 -17.78 -9.34 -1.45
C SER A 256 -17.34 -8.85 -0.06
N TRP A 257 -17.74 -7.64 0.31
CA TRP A 257 -17.40 -7.06 1.60
C TRP A 257 -18.60 -6.34 2.21
N SER A 258 -18.63 -6.29 3.55
CA SER A 258 -19.69 -5.67 4.34
C SER A 258 -19.12 -4.88 5.51
N VAL A 259 -19.77 -3.79 5.87
CA VAL A 259 -19.40 -3.00 7.06
C VAL A 259 -19.84 -3.75 8.32
N VAL A 260 -18.91 -3.97 9.24
CA VAL A 260 -19.18 -4.58 10.56
C VAL A 260 -19.35 -3.49 11.62
N GLN A 261 -18.53 -2.44 11.56
CA GLN A 261 -18.59 -1.33 12.50
C GLN A 261 -18.57 0.02 11.76
N PRO A 262 -19.57 0.89 11.96
CA PRO A 262 -20.79 0.67 12.77
C PRO A 262 -21.73 -0.36 12.13
N ALA A 263 -22.57 -1.02 12.94
CA ALA A 263 -23.65 -1.87 12.45
C ALA A 263 -24.70 -0.99 11.75
N LEU A 264 -24.65 -0.93 10.42
CA LEU A 264 -25.56 -0.12 9.63
C LEU A 264 -26.87 -0.89 9.45
N GLU A 265 -27.85 -0.68 10.34
CA GLU A 265 -29.11 -1.44 10.37
C GLU A 265 -30.01 -1.27 9.13
N ASN A 266 -29.75 -0.34 8.20
CA ASN A 266 -30.70 -0.03 7.11
C ASN A 266 -30.09 0.55 5.81
N MET A 267 -28.98 0.02 5.31
CA MET A 267 -28.51 0.37 3.95
C MET A 267 -28.35 -0.86 3.04
N ASN A 268 -29.47 -1.31 2.46
CA ASN A 268 -29.50 -1.96 1.14
C ASN A 268 -29.11 -0.99 0.00
N LYS A 269 -28.64 0.22 0.32
CA LYS A 269 -27.95 1.09 -0.63
C LYS A 269 -26.49 0.69 -0.60
N GLN A 270 -25.98 0.22 -1.73
CA GLN A 270 -24.56 0.22 -2.03
C GLN A 270 -23.94 1.48 -1.41
N VAL A 271 -22.92 1.34 -0.57
CA VAL A 271 -22.16 2.49 -0.05
C VAL A 271 -21.82 3.34 -1.27
N GLU A 272 -22.43 4.51 -1.38
CA GLU A 272 -22.12 5.48 -2.44
C GLU A 272 -20.75 6.06 -2.07
N ILE A 273 -19.69 5.28 -2.34
CA ILE A 273 -18.32 5.76 -2.29
C ILE A 273 -18.19 6.68 -3.50
N THR A 274 -18.72 7.89 -3.37
CA THR A 274 -18.67 8.88 -4.44
C THR A 274 -17.21 9.25 -4.68
N VAL A 275 -16.78 9.01 -5.92
CA VAL A 275 -15.45 9.34 -6.38
C VAL A 275 -15.35 10.87 -6.38
N ALA A 276 -14.44 11.44 -5.58
CA ALA A 276 -14.15 12.87 -5.67
C ALA A 276 -13.75 13.19 -7.12
N ALA A 277 -14.29 14.29 -7.68
CA ALA A 277 -14.21 14.63 -9.11
C ALA A 277 -12.78 14.75 -9.70
N HIS A 278 -11.74 14.74 -8.86
CA HIS A 278 -10.34 14.80 -9.26
C HIS A 278 -9.60 13.45 -9.21
N ASP A 279 -10.28 12.35 -8.89
CA ASP A 279 -9.65 11.03 -8.77
C ASP A 279 -9.76 10.22 -10.07
N THR A 280 -8.71 10.30 -10.88
CA THR A 280 -8.60 9.62 -12.18
C THR A 280 -8.33 8.11 -12.08
N THR A 281 -8.28 7.54 -10.87
CA THR A 281 -7.91 6.12 -10.61
C THR A 281 -8.99 5.28 -9.92
N GLY A 282 -10.19 5.84 -9.68
CA GLY A 282 -11.23 5.19 -8.87
C GLY A 282 -10.97 5.24 -7.35
N GLY A 283 -9.92 5.95 -6.93
CA GLY A 283 -9.72 6.46 -5.57
C GLY A 283 -9.88 5.51 -4.41
N MET A 284 -10.90 5.77 -3.58
CA MET A 284 -11.18 4.95 -2.41
C MET A 284 -11.81 3.61 -2.77
N VAL A 285 -12.64 3.55 -3.83
CA VAL A 285 -13.26 2.30 -4.31
C VAL A 285 -12.19 1.30 -4.73
N THR A 286 -11.26 1.72 -5.60
CA THR A 286 -10.17 0.85 -6.07
C THR A 286 -9.33 0.38 -4.89
N LYS A 287 -9.01 1.26 -3.94
CA LYS A 287 -8.22 0.91 -2.75
C LYS A 287 -8.93 -0.11 -1.86
N ILE A 288 -10.23 0.02 -1.64
CA ILE A 288 -11.03 -0.97 -0.89
C ILE A 288 -11.08 -2.30 -1.64
N SER A 289 -11.26 -2.28 -2.96
CA SER A 289 -11.25 -3.49 -3.78
C SER A 289 -9.92 -4.24 -3.69
N GLU A 290 -8.79 -3.55 -3.87
CA GLU A 290 -7.45 -4.15 -3.75
C GLU A 290 -7.16 -4.61 -2.31
N ALA A 291 -7.57 -3.83 -1.31
CA ALA A 291 -7.47 -4.21 0.10
C ALA A 291 -8.32 -5.43 0.45
N ALA A 292 -9.53 -5.55 -0.12
CA ALA A 292 -10.39 -6.71 0.08
C ALA A 292 -9.76 -7.97 -0.53
N MET A 293 -9.13 -7.86 -1.70
CA MET A 293 -8.38 -8.96 -2.30
C MET A 293 -7.18 -9.39 -1.46
N ILE A 294 -6.52 -8.47 -0.75
CA ILE A 294 -5.47 -8.79 0.23
C ILE A 294 -6.09 -9.49 1.46
N ALA A 295 -7.17 -8.94 2.02
CA ALA A 295 -7.85 -9.49 3.18
C ALA A 295 -8.37 -10.91 2.94
N LYS A 296 -8.84 -11.22 1.72
CA LYS A 296 -9.23 -12.56 1.29
C LYS A 296 -8.11 -13.61 1.42
N LEU A 297 -6.84 -13.19 1.43
CA LEU A 297 -5.69 -14.08 1.68
C LEU A 297 -5.46 -14.34 3.17
N GLY A 298 -6.32 -13.83 4.05
CA GLY A 298 -6.17 -13.90 5.51
C GLY A 298 -5.20 -12.88 6.09
N ILE A 299 -4.85 -11.84 5.33
CA ILE A 299 -3.92 -10.78 5.73
C ILE A 299 -4.73 -9.54 6.13
N ASP A 300 -4.63 -9.12 7.39
CA ASP A 300 -5.34 -7.93 7.86
C ASP A 300 -4.80 -6.67 7.16
N VAL A 301 -5.72 -5.78 6.74
CA VAL A 301 -5.39 -4.52 6.07
C VAL A 301 -5.90 -3.34 6.90
N TYR A 302 -5.05 -2.35 7.08
CA TYR A 302 -5.37 -1.11 7.80
C TYR A 302 -5.36 0.07 6.85
N ILE A 303 -6.44 0.85 6.80
CA ILE A 303 -6.48 2.15 6.10
C ILE A 303 -6.51 3.25 7.16
N VAL A 304 -5.51 4.12 7.17
CA VAL A 304 -5.31 5.12 8.23
C VAL A 304 -4.67 6.41 7.71
N LYS A 305 -4.95 7.54 8.37
CA LYS A 305 -4.34 8.83 8.01
C LYS A 305 -2.85 8.85 8.32
N ALA A 306 -2.03 9.15 7.31
CA ALA A 306 -0.59 9.35 7.46
C ALA A 306 -0.26 10.48 8.45
N ALA A 307 0.96 10.48 8.99
CA ALA A 307 1.44 11.51 9.92
C ALA A 307 0.53 11.73 11.15
N THR A 308 -0.09 10.66 11.65
CA THR A 308 -0.87 10.67 12.91
C THR A 308 -0.39 9.58 13.86
N SER A 309 -0.69 9.69 15.14
CA SER A 309 -0.43 8.63 16.12
C SER A 309 -1.12 7.30 15.72
N HIS A 310 -2.30 7.35 15.11
CA HIS A 310 -2.99 6.16 14.60
C HIS A 310 -2.21 5.44 13.48
N ALA A 311 -1.47 6.18 12.64
CA ALA A 311 -0.58 5.57 11.65
C ALA A 311 0.56 4.79 12.33
N LEU A 312 1.17 5.36 13.38
CA LEU A 312 2.21 4.65 14.14
C LEU A 312 1.66 3.39 14.82
N ARG A 313 0.45 3.47 15.42
CA ARG A 313 -0.23 2.31 16.04
C ARG A 313 -0.47 1.20 15.01
N ALA A 314 -0.91 1.56 13.80
CA ALA A 314 -1.11 0.60 12.70
C ALA A 314 0.22 -0.02 12.22
N LEU A 315 1.27 0.79 12.00
CA LEU A 315 2.59 0.32 11.55
C LEU A 315 3.27 -0.59 12.59
N SER A 316 3.06 -0.31 13.88
CA SER A 316 3.57 -1.13 14.98
C SER A 316 2.84 -2.47 15.12
N GLY A 317 1.63 -2.59 14.55
CA GLY A 317 0.76 -3.75 14.66
C GLY A 317 -0.04 -3.81 15.97
N GLU A 318 -0.24 -2.68 16.66
CA GLU A 318 -1.01 -2.60 17.92
C GLU A 318 -2.50 -2.91 17.71
N VAL A 319 -3.02 -2.63 16.52
CA VAL A 319 -4.44 -2.78 16.15
C VAL A 319 -4.76 -4.20 15.64
N ARG A 320 -3.87 -5.17 15.87
CA ARG A 320 -4.08 -6.57 15.47
C ARG A 320 -5.03 -7.26 16.45
N GLY A 321 -6.06 -7.91 15.93
CA GLY A 321 -7.12 -8.51 16.74
C GLY A 321 -8.21 -7.50 17.07
N THR A 322 -8.24 -7.01 18.32
CA THR A 322 -9.31 -6.13 18.82
C THR A 322 -9.04 -4.68 18.41
N ILE A 323 -10.07 -3.99 17.90
CA ILE A 323 -10.00 -2.58 17.53
C ILE A 323 -10.23 -1.73 18.80
N PRO A 324 -9.26 -0.89 19.21
CA PRO A 324 -9.44 0.01 20.36
C PRO A 324 -10.52 1.06 20.11
N ASP A 325 -11.27 1.46 21.14
CA ASP A 325 -12.37 2.43 21.01
C ASP A 325 -11.90 3.80 20.50
N ASP A 326 -10.72 4.23 20.96
CA ASP A 326 -10.08 5.49 20.62
C ASP A 326 -9.35 5.47 19.27
N TRP A 327 -9.33 4.33 18.58
CA TRP A 327 -8.63 4.18 17.32
C TRP A 327 -9.43 4.80 16.16
N LEU A 328 -8.74 5.60 15.34
CA LEU A 328 -9.26 6.17 14.11
C LEU A 328 -8.58 5.53 12.91
N GLY A 329 -9.32 4.65 12.25
CA GLY A 329 -8.92 3.95 11.04
C GLY A 329 -10.03 3.04 10.53
N THR A 330 -9.75 2.33 9.44
CA THR A 330 -10.59 1.22 8.96
C THR A 330 -9.77 -0.05 8.91
N VAL A 331 -10.24 -1.09 9.59
CA VAL A 331 -9.67 -2.45 9.45
C VAL A 331 -10.49 -3.21 8.43
N ILE A 332 -9.80 -3.79 7.45
CA ILE A 332 -10.38 -4.69 6.46
C ILE A 332 -9.78 -6.07 6.70
N ARG A 333 -10.62 -7.04 7.04
CA ARG A 333 -10.19 -8.40 7.43
C ARG A 333 -11.11 -9.47 6.84
N PHE A 334 -10.60 -10.68 6.73
CA PHE A 334 -11.40 -11.82 6.29
C PHE A 334 -12.51 -12.11 7.30
N ALA A 335 -13.73 -12.33 6.80
CA ALA A 335 -14.87 -12.78 7.58
C ALA A 335 -14.59 -14.22 8.07
N ARG A 336 -14.00 -14.35 9.25
CA ARG A 336 -13.95 -15.63 9.93
C ARG A 336 -15.37 -15.90 10.41
N PHE A 337 -16.08 -16.82 9.75
CA PHE A 337 -17.27 -17.41 10.34
C PHE A 337 -16.83 -18.05 11.66
N SER A 338 -17.03 -17.34 12.77
CA SER A 338 -16.97 -17.97 14.05
C SER A 338 -18.14 -18.92 14.09
N PHE A 339 -17.87 -20.21 13.92
CA PHE A 339 -18.72 -21.26 14.48
C PHE A 339 -18.67 -21.09 16.01
N VAL A 340 -19.31 -20.04 16.52
CA VAL A 340 -19.87 -20.07 17.86
C VAL A 340 -21.09 -20.96 17.68
N VAL A 341 -20.88 -22.26 17.89
CA VAL A 341 -21.97 -23.17 18.18
C VAL A 341 -22.49 -22.72 19.54
N ASP A 342 -23.38 -21.72 19.55
CA ASP A 342 -24.21 -21.46 20.71
C ASP A 342 -25.05 -22.73 20.91
N ALA A 343 -24.66 -23.50 21.92
CA ALA A 343 -25.30 -24.74 22.35
C ALA A 343 -26.67 -24.47 23.01
N LEU A 344 -27.53 -23.70 22.35
CA LEU A 344 -28.84 -23.30 22.83
C LEU A 344 -29.90 -23.29 21.73
N ASN A 345 -29.93 -24.28 20.81
CA ASN A 345 -31.19 -24.81 20.29
C ASN A 345 -31.00 -26.09 19.44
N PRO A 346 -31.37 -27.30 19.93
CA PRO A 346 -31.22 -28.52 19.13
C PRO A 346 -32.30 -28.75 18.06
N GLU A 347 -33.29 -27.86 17.88
CA GLU A 347 -34.43 -28.12 16.97
C GLU A 347 -34.31 -27.56 15.54
N LEU A 348 -33.24 -26.85 15.18
CA LEU A 348 -33.02 -26.36 13.79
C LEU A 348 -32.04 -27.22 12.97
N HIS A 349 -31.57 -28.34 13.53
CA HIS A 349 -30.49 -29.14 12.95
C HIS A 349 -30.90 -30.08 11.80
N PHE A 350 -32.15 -30.06 11.34
CA PHE A 350 -32.64 -31.02 10.33
C PHE A 350 -32.93 -30.48 8.93
N GLN A 351 -32.69 -29.19 8.65
CA GLN A 351 -33.12 -28.60 7.36
C GLN A 351 -31.99 -28.19 6.40
N CYS A 352 -30.71 -28.32 6.77
CA CYS A 352 -29.60 -27.96 5.87
C CYS A 352 -28.81 -29.14 5.28
N LEU A 353 -29.27 -30.38 5.46
CA LEU A 353 -28.63 -31.58 4.88
C LEU A 353 -29.34 -32.15 3.65
N ILE A 354 -30.31 -31.43 3.07
CA ILE A 354 -31.04 -31.85 1.87
C ILE A 354 -31.08 -30.71 0.84
N MET A 355 -29.93 -30.17 0.44
CA MET A 355 -29.80 -29.44 -0.85
C MET A 355 -28.40 -29.63 -1.45
N SER A 356 -27.81 -30.80 -1.27
CA SER A 356 -26.59 -31.22 -1.96
C SER A 356 -26.72 -32.67 -2.38
N SER A 357 -27.53 -32.87 -3.42
CA SER A 357 -27.56 -34.07 -4.26
C SER A 357 -27.99 -33.67 -5.65
#